data_AF-A0A821ZWZ7-F1
#
_entry.id   AF-A0A821ZWZ7-F1
#
_cell.length_a   1.000
_cell.length_b   1.000
_cell.length_c   1.000
_cell.angle_alpha   90.00
_cell.angle_beta   90.00
_cell.angle_gamma   90.00
#
_symmetry.space_group_name_H-M   'P 1'
#
loop_
_entity.id
_entity.type
_entity.pdbx_description
1 polymer ?
#
loop_
_entity_poly.entity_id
_entity_poly.type
_entity_poly.pdbx_seq_one_letter_code
_entity_poly.pdbx_strand_id
1 'polypeptide(L)' 'HANCVEFNYDKNLQCSSKHYCANGAQCLQDHPTCPSAIICVCTDCFFGHQCQFYAKGLGLTLDEILGYEIKHNLIFTEQP' A
#
# COMPACT_ATOMS: atom_id res chain seq x y z
N HIS A 1 -6.24 20.42 -5.33
CA HIS A 1 -6.04 20.21 -6.78
C HIS A 1 -5.07 19.04 -6.92
N ALA A 2 -5.51 17.90 -7.45
CA ALA A 2 -4.64 16.74 -7.68
C ALA A 2 -4.42 16.60 -9.18
N ASN A 3 -3.15 16.64 -9.61
CA ASN A 3 -2.79 16.38 -11.01
C ASN A 3 -2.65 14.87 -11.19
N CYS A 4 -3.71 14.23 -11.66
CA CYS A 4 -3.66 12.84 -12.06
C CYS A 4 -3.01 12.75 -13.43
N VAL A 5 -1.74 12.34 -13.47
CA VAL A 5 -1.03 12.01 -14.71
C VAL A 5 -1.17 10.52 -15.01
N GLU A 6 -1.31 10.18 -16.28
CA GLU A 6 -1.46 8.80 -16.72
C GLU A 6 -0.17 8.00 -16.44
N PHE A 7 -0.29 6.89 -15.73
CA PHE A 7 0.86 6.06 -15.36
C PHE A 7 1.29 5.22 -16.57
N ASN A 8 2.36 5.64 -17.23
CA ASN A 8 2.95 4.90 -18.35
C ASN A 8 3.77 3.71 -17.83
N TYR A 9 3.17 2.52 -17.89
CA TYR A 9 3.75 1.27 -17.41
C TYR A 9 4.89 0.72 -18.29
N ASP A 10 5.10 1.23 -19.51
CA ASP A 10 6.16 0.76 -20.43
C ASP A 10 7.56 1.23 -20.02
N LYS A 11 7.65 2.22 -19.13
CA LYS A 11 8.93 2.55 -18.48
C LYS A 11 9.28 1.41 -17.52
N ASN A 12 10.55 1.00 -17.48
CA ASN A 12 11.06 0.03 -16.50
C ASN A 12 10.98 0.61 -15.07
N LEU A 13 9.77 0.63 -14.52
CA LEU A 13 9.40 1.18 -13.21
C LEU A 13 9.38 0.10 -12.15
N GLN A 14 9.84 -1.11 -12.45
CA GLN A 14 10.04 -2.14 -11.44
C GLN A 14 11.14 -1.68 -10.49
N CYS A 15 10.91 -1.84 -9.19
CA CYS A 15 11.89 -1.48 -8.18
C CYS A 15 13.16 -2.32 -8.33
N SER A 16 14.31 -1.70 -8.09
CA SER A 16 15.60 -2.38 -8.08
C SER A 16 15.74 -3.39 -6.93
N SER A 17 14.96 -3.21 -5.85
CA SER A 17 14.94 -4.07 -4.66
C SER A 17 13.54 -4.60 -4.39
N LYS A 18 13.46 -5.86 -3.94
CA LYS A 18 12.21 -6.52 -3.56
C LYS A 18 11.80 -6.27 -2.11
N HIS A 19 12.63 -5.59 -1.31
CA HIS A 19 12.38 -5.44 0.13
C HIS A 19 11.40 -4.32 0.49
N TYR A 20 10.96 -3.51 -0.47
CA TYR A 20 10.03 -2.42 -0.22
C TYR A 20 8.58 -2.87 -0.03
N CYS A 21 8.22 -4.03 -0.60
CA CYS A 21 6.87 -4.57 -0.58
C CYS A 21 6.89 -6.00 -0.02
N ALA A 22 5.94 -6.31 0.85
CA ALA A 22 5.77 -7.61 1.48
C ALA A 22 4.79 -8.50 0.69
N ASN A 23 4.68 -9.75 1.12
CA ASN A 23 3.59 -10.67 0.74
C ASN A 23 3.38 -10.88 -0.78
N GLY A 24 4.48 -10.83 -1.54
CA GLY A 24 4.45 -11.06 -2.99
C GLY A 24 3.87 -9.90 -3.80
N ALA A 25 3.72 -8.72 -3.20
CA ALA A 25 3.27 -7.52 -3.89
C ALA A 25 4.26 -7.07 -4.99
N GLN A 26 3.71 -6.48 -6.04
CA GLN A 26 4.51 -5.88 -7.11
C GLN A 26 5.00 -4.50 -6.66
N CYS A 27 6.31 -4.25 -6.83
CA CYS A 27 6.93 -2.98 -6.46
C CYS A 27 7.12 -2.10 -7.69
N LEU A 28 6.57 -0.89 -7.63
CA LEU A 28 6.72 0.13 -8.65
C LEU A 28 7.43 1.36 -8.08
N GLN A 29 8.31 1.97 -8.87
CA GLN A 29 9.03 3.19 -8.52
C GLN A 29 8.80 4.26 -9.58
N ASP A 30 8.87 5.53 -9.21
CA ASP A 30 8.63 6.66 -10.10
C ASP A 30 9.78 6.92 -11.09
N HIS A 31 11.02 6.56 -10.74
CA HIS A 31 12.19 6.74 -11.59
C HIS A 31 13.14 5.53 -11.53
N PRO A 32 13.67 5.05 -12.68
CA PRO A 32 14.45 3.81 -12.73
C PRO A 32 15.80 3.88 -11.98
N THR A 33 16.45 5.04 -11.96
CA THR A 33 17.81 5.21 -11.41
C THR A 33 17.88 6.00 -10.10
N CYS A 34 16.87 6.78 -9.76
CA CYS A 34 16.85 7.64 -8.57
C CYS A 34 15.39 7.82 -8.12
N PRO A 35 14.78 6.77 -7.56
CA PRO A 35 13.37 6.80 -7.20
C PRO A 35 13.15 7.75 -6.01
N SER A 36 12.13 8.60 -6.12
CA SER A 36 11.67 9.48 -5.05
C SER A 36 10.41 8.96 -4.36
N ALA A 37 9.67 8.08 -5.05
CA ALA A 37 8.45 7.47 -4.55
C ALA A 37 8.36 6.00 -4.96
N ILE A 38 7.78 5.19 -4.07
CA ILE A 38 7.56 3.76 -4.27
C ILE A 38 6.10 3.46 -3.98
N ILE A 39 5.49 2.62 -4.81
CA ILE A 39 4.13 2.11 -4.65
C ILE A 39 4.18 0.58 -4.67
N CYS A 40 3.49 -0.03 -3.72
CA CYS A 40 3.29 -1.47 -3.67
C CYS A 40 1.88 -1.80 -4.16
N VAL A 41 1.80 -2.58 -5.25
CA VAL A 41 0.53 -3.12 -5.74
C VAL A 41 0.31 -4.46 -5.03
N CYS A 42 -0.60 -4.45 -4.05
CA CYS A 42 -0.85 -5.59 -3.19
C CYS A 42 -1.56 -6.72 -3.93
N THR A 43 -1.22 -7.94 -3.55
CA THR A 43 -1.98 -9.15 -3.89
C THR A 43 -3.28 -9.19 -3.09
N ASP A 44 -4.22 -10.03 -3.52
CA ASP A 44 -5.53 -10.17 -2.87
C ASP A 44 -5.39 -10.40 -1.35
N CYS A 45 -6.26 -9.73 -0.59
CA CYS A 45 -6.30 -9.77 0.87
C CYS A 45 -5.08 -9.16 1.59
N PHE A 46 -4.14 -8.48 0.91
CA PHE A 46 -3.08 -7.72 1.57
C PHE A 46 -3.26 -6.21 1.39
N PHE A 47 -2.87 -5.43 2.40
CA PHE A 47 -3.03 -3.98 2.42
C PHE A 47 -1.96 -3.27 3.26
N GLY A 48 -2.01 -1.94 3.27
CA GLY A 48 -0.99 -1.06 3.86
C GLY A 48 0.05 -0.63 2.83
N HIS A 49 0.88 0.34 3.19
CA HIS A 49 1.81 0.97 2.23
C HIS A 49 2.88 0.01 1.69
N GLN A 50 3.16 -1.09 2.38
CA GLN A 50 4.06 -2.16 1.94
C GLN A 50 3.31 -3.48 1.70
N CYS A 51 1.98 -3.47 1.70
CA CYS A 51 1.17 -4.69 1.69
C CYS A 51 1.48 -5.62 2.89
N GLN A 52 1.89 -5.04 4.01
CA GLN A 52 2.36 -5.79 5.18
C GLN A 52 1.22 -6.40 6.01
N PHE A 53 0.00 -5.90 5.85
CA PHE A 53 -1.16 -6.36 6.62
C PHE A 53 -1.98 -7.34 5.80
N TYR A 54 -2.47 -8.39 6.44
CA TYR A 54 -3.38 -9.35 5.84
C TYR A 54 -4.79 -9.08 6.34
N ALA A 55 -5.70 -8.79 5.41
CA ALA A 55 -7.13 -8.85 5.64
C ALA A 55 -7.50 -10.33 5.73
N LYS A 56 -7.33 -10.90 6.94
CA LYS A 56 -7.92 -12.19 7.28
C LYS A 56 -9.40 -12.06 6.94
N GLY A 57 -9.89 -12.89 6.01
CA GLY A 57 -11.17 -12.69 5.32
C GLY A 57 -12.19 -12.00 6.21
N LEU A 58 -12.38 -10.70 5.95
CA LEU A 58 -13.10 -9.79 6.83
C LEU A 58 -14.47 -10.40 7.09
N GLY A 59 -14.66 -10.95 8.28
CA GLY A 59 -15.99 -11.18 8.78
C GLY A 59 -16.68 -9.83 8.79
N LEU A 60 -17.97 -9.78 8.45
CA LEU A 60 -18.80 -8.58 8.58
C LEU A 60 -19.05 -8.22 10.05
N THR A 61 -18.03 -8.35 10.90
CA THR A 61 -18.06 -7.94 12.28
C THR A 61 -17.67 -6.47 12.33
N LEU A 62 -18.36 -5.74 13.21
CA LEU A 62 -18.15 -4.29 13.36
C LEU A 62 -16.69 -3.98 13.73
N ASP A 63 -16.06 -4.83 14.53
CA ASP A 63 -14.66 -4.67 14.96
C ASP A 63 -13.66 -4.74 13.79
N GLU A 64 -13.96 -5.54 12.76
CA GLU A 64 -13.11 -5.67 11.57
C GLU A 64 -13.22 -4.48 10.61
N ILE A 65 -14.43 -3.96 10.41
CA ILE A 65 -14.66 -2.74 9.61
C ILE A 65 -13.97 -1.55 10.28
N LEU A 66 -14.10 -1.44 11.61
CA LEU A 66 -13.47 -0.38 12.37
C LEU A 66 -11.93 -0.52 12.41
N GLY A 67 -11.40 -1.74 12.42
CA GLY A 67 -9.95 -1.98 12.38
C GLY A 67 -9.24 -1.41 11.14
N TYR A 68 -9.96 -1.25 10.01
CA TYR A 68 -9.44 -0.62 8.80
C TYR A 68 -9.28 0.91 8.95
N GLU A 69 -10.26 1.57 9.57
CA GLU A 69 -10.26 3.03 9.77
C GLU A 69 -9.39 3.46 10.96
N ILE A 70 -9.16 2.57 11.94
CA ILE A 70 -8.40 2.88 13.15
C ILE A 70 -6.90 2.72 12.91
N LYS A 71 -6.20 3.85 12.92
CA LYS A 71 -4.74 3.91 12.93
C LYS A 71 -4.22 3.47 14.30
N HIS A 72 -3.61 2.29 14.36
CA HIS A 72 -3.15 1.67 15.61
C HIS A 72 -2.08 2.46 16.38
N ASN A 73 -1.43 3.43 15.72
CA ASN A 73 -0.42 4.29 16.33
C ASN A 73 -0.97 5.63 16.83
N LEU A 74 -2.28 5.87 16.72
CA LEU A 74 -2.95 7.06 17.23
C LEU A 74 -3.85 6.65 18.40
N ILE A 75 -3.91 7.51 19.42
CA ILE A 75 -4.90 7.36 20.49
C ILE A 75 -6.30 7.58 19.91
N PHE A 76 -7.30 6.96 20.53
CA PHE A 76 -8.67 6.91 19.98
C PHE A 76 -9.27 8.30 19.73
N THR A 77 -8.96 9.28 20.57
CA THR A 77 -9.40 10.68 20.43
C THR A 77 -8.79 11.43 19.25
N GLU A 78 -7.75 10.87 18.64
CA GLU A 78 -7.02 11.45 17.49
C GLU A 78 -7.21 10.63 16.21
N GLN A 79 -8.14 9.67 16.22
CA GLN A 79 -8.55 8.99 14.99
C GLN A 79 -9.25 10.00 14.06
N PRO A 80 -9.04 9.90 12.73
CA PRO A 80 -9.68 10.78 11.76
C PRO A 80 -11.21 10.68 11.74
#